data_AF-A0A9X3WHC5-F1
#
_entry.id   AF-A0A9X3WHC5-F1
#
_cell.length_a   1.000
_cell.length_b   1.000
_cell.length_c   1.000
_cell.angle_alpha   90.00
_cell.angle_beta   90.00
_cell.angle_gamma   90.00
#
_symmetry.space_group_name_H-M   'P 1'
#
loop_
_entity.id
_entity.type
_entity.pdbx_description
1 polymer ?
#
loop_
_entity_poly.entity_id
_entity_poly.type
_entity_poly.pdbx_seq_one_letter_code
_entity_poly.pdbx_strand_id
1 'polypeptide(L)'
;QDKFLIVMETFAMNELELSDYCRKKGLYREQIEVWKSVCLQANGQVFDQAKQLNSTLKEEQKRAKQLEKDLQKKEKALAEAAALLLLRKKAQAIWGDEEEE
;
A
#
# COMPACT_ATOMS: atom_id res chain seq x y z
N GLN A 1 7.60 2.95 27.88
CA GLN A 1 7.73 1.57 28.41
C GLN A 1 6.81 1.32 29.59
N ASP A 2 6.58 2.31 30.45
CA ASP A 2 5.86 2.12 31.73
C ASP A 2 4.39 1.70 31.61
N LYS A 3 3.65 2.19 30.59
CA LYS A 3 2.22 1.90 30.42
C LYS A 3 1.91 0.41 30.22
N PHE A 4 2.75 -0.29 29.46
CA PHE A 4 2.59 -1.74 29.24
C PHE A 4 2.85 -2.53 30.53
N LEU A 5 3.89 -2.14 31.28
CA LEU A 5 4.20 -2.77 32.57
C LEU A 5 3.05 -2.60 33.57
N ILE A 6 2.48 -1.40 33.63
CA ILE A 6 1.30 -1.09 34.46
C ILE A 6 0.12 -1.98 34.07
N VAL A 7 -0.15 -2.14 32.76
CA VAL A 7 -1.22 -3.03 32.27
C VAL A 7 -0.99 -4.49 32.66
N MET A 8 0.26 -4.96 32.59
CA MET A 8 0.65 -6.32 33.00
C MET A 8 0.47 -6.54 34.50
N GLU A 9 0.96 -5.62 35.32
CA GLU A 9 0.85 -5.68 36.79
C GLU A 9 -0.62 -5.67 37.24
N THR A 10 -1.45 -4.85 36.60
CA THR A 10 -2.86 -4.67 36.94
C THR A 10 -3.82 -5.64 36.24
N PHE A 11 -3.30 -6.60 35.47
CA PHE A 11 -4.13 -7.52 34.70
C PHE A 11 -4.95 -8.44 35.61
N ALA A 12 -4.35 -8.97 36.67
CA ALA A 12 -4.97 -9.93 37.59
C ALA A 12 -5.50 -9.31 38.90
N MET A 13 -5.37 -7.98 39.06
CA MET A 13 -5.79 -7.30 40.29
C MET A 13 -7.32 -7.17 40.36
N ASN A 14 -7.86 -7.30 41.57
CA ASN A 14 -9.26 -6.96 41.84
C ASN A 14 -9.46 -5.43 41.97
N GLU A 15 -10.72 -4.99 42.13
CA GLU A 15 -11.05 -3.56 42.15
C GLU A 15 -10.44 -2.78 43.33
N LEU A 16 -10.29 -3.43 44.48
CA LEU A 16 -9.67 -2.83 45.67
C LEU A 16 -8.15 -2.67 45.47
N GLU A 17 -7.50 -3.72 45.00
CA GLU A 17 -6.07 -3.74 44.67
C GLU A 17 -5.73 -2.72 43.58
N LEU A 18 -6.58 -2.61 42.56
CA LEU A 18 -6.42 -1.65 41.48
C LEU A 18 -6.55 -0.20 41.98
N SER A 19 -7.52 0.07 42.86
CA SER A 19 -7.69 1.40 43.48
C SER A 19 -6.48 1.77 44.34
N ASP A 20 -5.96 0.85 45.14
CA ASP A 20 -4.77 1.10 45.96
C ASP A 20 -3.51 1.28 45.10
N TYR A 21 -3.37 0.50 44.03
CA TYR A 21 -2.31 0.65 43.05
C TYR A 21 -2.35 2.03 42.38
N CYS A 22 -3.54 2.46 41.94
CA CYS A 22 -3.78 3.77 41.35
C CYS A 22 -3.35 4.91 42.28
N ARG A 23 -3.73 4.83 43.57
CA ARG A 23 -3.33 5.83 44.59
C ARG A 23 -1.82 5.87 44.81
N LYS A 24 -1.16 4.71 44.89
CA LYS A 24 0.30 4.60 45.09
C LYS A 24 1.10 5.12 43.89
N LYS A 25 0.59 4.93 42.67
CA LYS A 25 1.27 5.30 41.43
C LYS A 25 0.84 6.65 40.86
N GLY A 26 -0.17 7.31 41.46
CA GLY A 26 -0.72 8.58 40.98
C GLY A 26 -1.45 8.45 39.64
N LEU A 27 -2.19 7.35 39.46
CA LEU A 27 -2.90 7.01 38.22
C LEU A 27 -4.41 7.00 38.45
N TYR A 28 -5.16 7.20 37.37
CA TYR A 28 -6.60 6.99 37.34
C TYR A 28 -6.94 5.64 36.72
N ARG A 29 -8.00 4.99 37.23
CA ARG A 29 -8.44 3.68 36.73
C ARG A 29 -8.76 3.72 35.24
N GLU A 30 -9.39 4.80 34.80
CA GLU A 30 -9.78 5.04 33.42
C GLU A 30 -8.56 5.04 32.49
N GLN A 31 -7.40 5.52 32.95
CA GLN A 31 -6.16 5.51 32.16
C GLN A 31 -5.65 4.09 31.95
N ILE A 32 -5.74 3.24 32.98
CA ILE A 32 -5.30 1.84 32.91
C ILE A 32 -6.23 1.04 31.99
N GLU A 33 -7.54 1.27 32.06
CA GLU A 33 -8.52 0.65 31.15
C GLU A 33 -8.27 1.03 29.68
N VAL A 34 -7.99 2.31 29.41
CA VAL A 34 -7.61 2.76 28.06
C VAL A 34 -6.33 2.07 27.58
N TRP A 35 -5.34 1.88 28.44
CA TRP A 35 -4.11 1.19 28.04
C TRP A 35 -4.33 -0.31 27.84
N LYS A 36 -5.17 -0.96 28.68
CA LYS A 36 -5.61 -2.34 28.48
C LYS A 36 -6.28 -2.52 27.12
N SER A 37 -7.22 -1.65 26.77
CA SER A 37 -7.93 -1.74 25.49
C SER A 37 -6.99 -1.57 24.30
N VAL A 38 -6.06 -0.63 24.38
CA VAL A 38 -5.05 -0.41 23.32
C VAL A 38 -4.13 -1.61 23.19
N CYS A 39 -3.65 -2.21 24.30
CA CYS A 39 -2.81 -3.40 24.27
C CYS A 39 -3.53 -4.61 23.65
N LEU A 40 -4.82 -4.79 23.92
CA LEU A 40 -5.62 -5.86 23.33
C LEU A 40 -5.87 -5.65 21.83
N GLN A 41 -6.07 -4.41 21.40
CA GLN A 41 -6.37 -4.06 20.00
C GLN A 41 -5.14 -3.97 19.11
N ALA A 42 -3.94 -3.75 19.68
CA ALA A 42 -2.70 -3.55 18.94
C ALA A 42 -2.38 -4.70 17.97
N ASN A 43 -2.67 -5.95 18.35
CA ASN A 43 -2.38 -7.10 17.49
C ASN A 43 -3.43 -7.30 16.39
N GLY A 44 -4.68 -6.91 16.60
CA GLY A 44 -5.76 -7.09 15.62
C GLY A 44 -5.70 -6.08 14.47
N GLN A 45 -5.57 -4.80 14.80
CA GLN A 45 -5.62 -3.72 13.80
C GLN A 45 -4.42 -3.74 12.85
N VAL A 46 -3.22 -4.06 13.35
CA VAL A 46 -2.00 -4.10 12.52
C VAL A 46 -2.02 -5.26 11.54
N PHE A 47 -2.54 -6.42 11.94
CA PHE A 47 -2.63 -7.59 11.08
C PHE A 47 -3.61 -7.37 9.91
N ASP A 48 -4.79 -6.82 10.19
CA ASP A 48 -5.81 -6.57 9.17
C ASP A 48 -5.36 -5.48 8.18
N GLN A 49 -4.73 -4.41 8.68
CA GLN A 49 -4.16 -3.37 7.82
C GLN A 49 -3.04 -3.91 6.94
N ALA A 50 -2.12 -4.71 7.49
CA ALA A 50 -1.03 -5.31 6.71
C ALA A 50 -1.57 -6.26 5.64
N LYS A 51 -2.62 -7.03 5.93
CA LYS A 51 -3.26 -7.91 4.95
C LYS A 51 -3.93 -7.13 3.82
N GLN A 52 -4.66 -6.06 4.15
CA GLN A 52 -5.30 -5.19 3.17
C GLN A 52 -4.26 -4.50 2.28
N LEU A 53 -3.21 -3.93 2.87
CA LEU A 53 -2.09 -3.29 2.14
C LEU A 53 -1.38 -4.27 1.20
N ASN A 54 -1.15 -5.51 1.62
CA ASN A 54 -0.55 -6.52 0.75
C ASN A 54 -1.46 -6.92 -0.42
N SER A 55 -2.78 -6.93 -0.21
CA SER A 55 -3.74 -7.22 -1.29
C SER A 55 -3.75 -6.11 -2.33
N THR A 56 -3.86 -4.85 -1.89
CA THR A 56 -3.85 -3.68 -2.78
C THR A 56 -2.53 -3.57 -3.53
N LEU A 57 -1.39 -3.80 -2.86
CA LEU A 57 -0.08 -3.79 -3.52
C LEU A 57 0.01 -4.84 -4.64
N LYS A 58 -0.52 -6.05 -4.41
CA LYS A 58 -0.53 -7.11 -5.45
C LYS A 58 -1.42 -6.75 -6.63
N GLU A 59 -2.56 -6.11 -6.40
CA GLU A 59 -3.45 -5.65 -7.46
C GLU A 59 -2.80 -4.55 -8.30
N GLU A 60 -2.18 -3.56 -7.65
CA GLU A 60 -1.48 -2.48 -8.33
C GLU A 60 -0.27 -2.99 -9.13
N GLN A 61 0.50 -3.94 -8.59
CA GLN A 61 1.58 -4.59 -9.34
C GLN A 61 1.10 -5.35 -10.58
N LYS A 62 -0.08 -6.00 -10.51
CA LYS A 62 -0.68 -6.65 -11.68
C LYS A 62 -1.11 -5.63 -12.73
N ARG A 63 -1.73 -4.54 -12.31
CA ARG A 63 -2.14 -3.43 -13.20
C ARG A 63 -0.94 -2.81 -13.87
N ALA A 64 0.12 -2.49 -13.12
CA ALA A 64 1.36 -1.95 -13.65
C ALA A 64 1.96 -2.85 -14.75
N LYS A 65 2.10 -4.16 -14.48
CA LYS A 65 2.60 -5.13 -15.47
C LYS A 65 1.73 -5.23 -16.72
N GLN A 66 0.41 -5.12 -16.57
CA GLN A 66 -0.50 -5.16 -17.71
C GLN A 66 -0.36 -3.89 -18.56
N LEU A 67 -0.32 -2.73 -17.92
CA LEU A 67 -0.12 -1.45 -18.59
C LEU A 67 1.22 -1.38 -19.30
N GLU A 68 2.31 -1.85 -18.69
CA GLU A 68 3.63 -1.94 -19.32
C GLU A 68 3.61 -2.78 -20.60
N LYS A 69 2.96 -3.95 -20.57
CA LYS A 69 2.84 -4.81 -21.77
C LYS A 69 2.04 -4.15 -22.88
N ASP A 70 0.94 -3.49 -22.54
CA ASP A 70 0.10 -2.82 -23.52
C ASP A 70 0.80 -1.60 -24.11
N LEU A 71 1.59 -0.89 -23.29
CA LEU A 71 2.45 0.20 -23.74
C LEU A 71 3.52 -0.29 -24.71
N GLN A 72 4.24 -1.37 -24.38
CA GLN A 72 5.24 -1.97 -25.29
C GLN A 72 4.66 -2.38 -26.64
N LYS A 73 3.46 -2.99 -26.66
CA LYS A 73 2.79 -3.35 -27.91
C LYS A 73 2.44 -2.12 -28.76
N LYS A 74 1.95 -1.06 -28.11
CA LYS A 74 1.61 0.21 -28.79
C LYS A 74 2.87 0.88 -29.33
N GLU A 75 3.95 0.92 -28.57
CA GLU A 75 5.22 1.49 -29.02
C GLU A 75 5.79 0.71 -30.21
N LYS A 76 5.71 -0.63 -30.20
CA LYS A 76 6.13 -1.45 -31.35
C LYS A 76 5.31 -1.14 -32.60
N ALA A 77 3.99 -1.10 -32.49
CA ALA A 77 3.11 -0.75 -33.62
C ALA A 77 3.36 0.68 -34.13
N LEU A 78 3.63 1.61 -33.22
CA LEU A 78 3.97 2.99 -33.56
C LEU A 78 5.31 3.06 -34.30
N ALA A 79 6.33 2.31 -33.84
CA ALA A 79 7.62 2.24 -34.51
C ALA A 79 7.51 1.62 -35.91
N GLU A 80 6.72 0.56 -36.09
CA GLU A 80 6.45 -0.05 -37.40
C GLU A 80 5.76 0.96 -38.33
N ALA A 81 4.74 1.69 -37.86
CA ALA A 81 4.07 2.72 -38.64
C ALA A 81 5.03 3.86 -39.04
N ALA A 82 5.87 4.32 -38.12
CA ALA A 82 6.89 5.33 -38.40
C ALA A 82 7.91 4.85 -39.45
N ALA A 83 8.34 3.59 -39.37
CA ALA A 83 9.24 2.99 -40.35
C ALA A 83 8.60 2.91 -41.75
N LEU A 84 7.34 2.51 -41.84
CA LEU A 84 6.61 2.48 -43.12
C LEU A 84 6.47 3.88 -43.72
N LEU A 85 6.15 4.90 -42.92
CA LEU A 85 6.08 6.30 -43.38
C LEU A 85 7.43 6.80 -43.88
N LEU A 86 8.52 6.50 -43.18
CA LEU A 86 9.87 6.83 -43.60
C LEU A 86 10.25 6.15 -44.92
N LEU A 87 9.91 4.86 -45.06
CA LEU A 87 10.19 4.11 -46.28
C LEU A 87 9.42 4.69 -47.47
N ARG A 88 8.12 4.99 -47.31
CA ARG A 88 7.29 5.64 -48.35
C ARG A 88 7.90 6.97 -48.79
N LYS A 89 8.30 7.84 -47.84
CA LYS A 89 8.94 9.12 -48.16
C LYS A 89 10.26 8.94 -48.91
N LYS A 90 11.07 7.96 -48.52
CA LYS A 90 12.33 7.66 -49.23
C LYS A 90 12.08 7.14 -50.64
N ALA A 91 11.10 6.27 -50.82
CA ALA A 91 10.72 5.76 -52.13
C ALA A 91 10.24 6.89 -53.05
N GLN A 92 9.32 7.73 -52.57
CA GLN A 92 8.84 8.92 -53.28
C GLN A 92 9.97 9.87 -53.67
N ALA A 93 10.97 10.07 -52.80
CA ALA A 93 12.13 10.91 -53.11
C ALA A 93 13.05 10.34 -54.20
N ILE A 94 13.08 9.01 -54.39
CA ILE A 94 13.93 8.35 -55.39
C ILE A 94 13.18 8.18 -56.72
N TRP A 95 11.92 7.77 -56.67
CA TRP A 95 11.12 7.39 -57.85
C TRP A 95 10.10 8.46 -58.28
N GLY A 96 9.86 9.51 -57.50
CA GLY A 96 8.79 10.47 -57.74
C GLY A 96 7.42 9.93 -57.30
N ASP A 97 6.37 10.75 -57.41
CA ASP A 97 5.00 10.30 -57.17
C ASP A 97 4.47 9.51 -58.38
N GLU A 98 3.94 8.30 -58.16
CA GLU A 98 3.11 7.60 -59.16
C GLU A 98 1.68 8.17 -59.20
N GLU A 99 1.33 9.12 -58.32
CA GLU A 99 0.03 9.80 -58.27
C GLU A 99 0.00 11.07 -59.14
N GLU A 100 0.45 10.99 -60.40
CA GLU A 100 0.09 11.94 -61.48
C GLU A 100 -0.20 11.17 -62.78
N GLU A 101 -1.28 10.37 -62.77
CA GLU A 101 -2.21 10.15 -63.90
C GLU A 101 -3.59 9.68 -63.38
#